data_AF-A0A161WPT3-F1
#
_entry.id   AF-A0A161WPT3-F1
#
_cell.length_a   1.000
_cell.length_b   1.000
_cell.length_c   1.000
_cell.angle_alpha   90.00
_cell.angle_beta   90.00
_cell.angle_gamma   90.00
#
_symmetry.space_group_name_H-M   'P 1'
#
loop_
_entity.id
_entity.type
_entity.pdbx_description
1 polymer ?
#
loop_
_entity_poly.entity_id
_entity_poly.type
_entity_poly.pdbx_seq_one_letter_code
_entity_poly.pdbx_strand_id
1 'polypeptide(L)'
;MCNKSGAPAAFRGYRLQSLYIMYRILEGNKNLVYCPEKSEDLTIVNVDTNEEVEDIQIKAHASNNLSLKDFNINKPEGFFRRILKYKYSENKPKVLIVSFDKVGPELSGAFKNKDDKHIKSIAKKLKEANFEKDDINFFFEIIKILECSEEDLKNKIQEKLIKSIFSCSVDTIFDNLNAWIYDCSEFKKSINQELLDKKILDIGKNSNAQLYYNENWFKIIQRLEDETELVNEKDFYQGSITKFCHINNNLDIKRCNWLEKINEKHNKHNIVIMHGASGQGKSTLAYRYMKDYFPSYRRFEIIEKGIENTEKVLEIAQCIKGVANNIKDYDIPIGFYIDIPPREIKWIELLKEIVGVKGIYILITIREEDWNRSEGETDNLTWEDLELTFSKEESEDFYNRYMKELRNDKFLNFEESWTSFGGKGPLLEYAYFINSGITLRKKIKLQIEKIEKEKNEISLDILEMVSLASTYDSRISLKKLALFLGRYNKECLKYLENEYLIITNKQDKTVEGLHFVRSQIIVASESNMSSLRTLGRKNFHPGFLVSKAHLLLLK
;
A
#
# COMPACT_ATOMS: atom_id res chain seq x y z
N MET A 1 -7.67 -49.37 16.56
CA MET A 1 -7.07 -49.37 15.20
C MET A 1 -7.96 -48.55 14.30
N CYS A 2 -7.66 -47.25 14.13
CA CYS A 2 -8.41 -46.41 13.19
C CYS A 2 -8.03 -46.78 11.76
N ASN A 3 -9.01 -47.14 10.95
CA ASN A 3 -8.89 -47.17 9.49
C ASN A 3 -8.37 -45.79 9.03
N LYS A 4 -7.10 -45.73 8.61
CA LYS A 4 -6.53 -44.53 7.98
C LYS A 4 -7.28 -44.32 6.66
N SER A 5 -8.19 -43.36 6.66
CA SER A 5 -8.96 -42.89 5.52
C SER A 5 -8.04 -42.49 4.36
N GLY A 6 -8.49 -42.69 3.12
CA GLY A 6 -7.69 -42.40 1.91
C GLY A 6 -7.31 -40.93 1.75
N ALA A 7 -8.11 -39.99 2.27
CA ALA A 7 -7.89 -38.55 2.09
C ALA A 7 -6.63 -38.01 2.81
N PRO A 8 -6.39 -38.25 4.12
CA PRO A 8 -5.14 -37.85 4.78
C PRO A 8 -3.87 -38.40 4.11
N ALA A 9 -3.92 -39.63 3.59
CA ALA A 9 -2.80 -40.23 2.88
C ALA A 9 -2.53 -39.52 1.54
N ALA A 10 -3.59 -39.15 0.81
CA ALA A 10 -3.48 -38.38 -0.44
C ALA A 10 -2.90 -36.98 -0.20
N PHE A 11 -3.37 -36.24 0.81
CA PHE A 11 -2.81 -34.93 1.17
C PHE A 11 -1.33 -35.02 1.56
N ARG A 12 -0.93 -36.06 2.32
CA ARG A 12 0.48 -36.31 2.60
C ARG A 12 1.28 -36.54 1.31
N GLY A 13 0.71 -37.29 0.36
CA GLY A 13 1.32 -37.56 -0.94
C GLY A 13 1.64 -36.27 -1.70
N TYR A 14 0.62 -35.42 -1.94
CA TYR A 14 0.80 -34.15 -2.64
C TYR A 14 1.80 -33.21 -1.95
N ARG A 15 1.81 -33.20 -0.61
CA ARG A 15 2.77 -32.42 0.16
C ARG A 15 4.22 -32.86 -0.03
N LEU A 16 4.45 -34.18 0.01
CA LEU A 16 5.81 -34.72 -0.17
C LEU A 16 6.27 -34.62 -1.63
N GLN A 17 5.35 -34.74 -2.58
CA GLN A 17 5.60 -34.45 -3.99
C GLN A 17 6.06 -33.00 -4.17
N SER A 18 5.32 -32.02 -3.62
CA SER A 18 5.67 -30.60 -3.69
C SER A 18 7.02 -30.31 -3.03
N LEU A 19 7.33 -30.96 -1.90
CA LEU A 19 8.63 -30.86 -1.23
C LEU A 19 9.78 -31.35 -2.11
N TYR A 20 9.61 -32.50 -2.78
CA TYR A 20 10.63 -33.02 -3.68
C TYR A 20 10.82 -32.11 -4.89
N ILE A 21 9.72 -31.62 -5.48
CA ILE A 21 9.76 -30.66 -6.60
C ILE A 21 10.52 -29.39 -6.18
N MET A 22 10.23 -28.82 -5.01
CA MET A 22 10.95 -27.65 -4.48
C MET A 22 12.45 -27.90 -4.38
N TYR A 23 12.85 -29.03 -3.80
CA TYR A 23 14.25 -29.42 -3.73
C TYR A 23 14.90 -29.48 -5.11
N ARG A 24 14.23 -30.10 -6.10
CA ARG A 24 14.75 -30.24 -7.47
C ARG A 24 14.92 -28.90 -8.18
N ILE A 25 13.99 -27.97 -7.97
CA ILE A 25 14.05 -26.62 -8.54
C ILE A 25 15.17 -25.81 -7.89
N LEU A 26 15.36 -25.91 -6.56
CA LEU A 26 16.44 -25.21 -5.84
C LEU A 26 17.84 -25.76 -6.13
N GLU A 27 17.95 -27.05 -6.47
CA GLU A 27 19.18 -27.63 -7.04
C GLU A 27 19.39 -27.29 -8.51
N GLY A 28 18.52 -26.46 -9.08
CA GLY A 28 18.31 -26.42 -10.50
C GLY A 28 19.44 -25.81 -11.33
N ASN A 29 19.38 -26.08 -12.62
CA ASN A 29 20.33 -25.59 -13.62
C ASN A 29 19.61 -24.61 -14.56
N LYS A 30 20.29 -23.51 -14.92
CA LYS A 30 19.75 -22.47 -15.81
C LYS A 30 19.33 -23.00 -17.19
N ASN A 31 19.90 -24.13 -17.63
CA ASN A 31 19.60 -24.75 -18.92
C ASN A 31 18.43 -25.77 -18.84
N LEU A 32 17.75 -25.87 -17.69
CA LEU A 32 16.65 -26.80 -17.47
C LEU A 32 15.35 -26.08 -17.10
N VAL A 33 14.23 -26.66 -17.50
CA VAL A 33 12.88 -26.26 -17.09
C VAL A 33 12.22 -27.42 -16.35
N TYR A 34 11.65 -27.10 -15.20
CA TYR A 34 10.97 -28.03 -14.30
C TYR A 34 9.47 -27.94 -14.56
N CYS A 35 8.85 -29.03 -14.96
CA CYS A 35 7.46 -29.11 -15.37
C CYS A 35 6.70 -30.06 -14.43
N PRO A 36 6.13 -29.55 -13.32
CA PRO A 36 5.22 -30.33 -12.48
C PRO A 36 4.02 -30.83 -13.28
N GLU A 37 3.56 -32.06 -13.01
CA GLU A 37 2.33 -32.64 -13.58
C GLU A 37 2.28 -32.65 -15.14
N LYS A 38 3.44 -32.80 -15.79
CA LYS A 38 3.57 -32.88 -17.26
C LYS A 38 3.38 -34.32 -17.77
N SER A 39 4.45 -35.11 -17.76
CA SER A 39 4.43 -36.53 -18.17
C SER A 39 4.22 -37.45 -16.97
N GLU A 40 4.93 -37.17 -15.88
CA GLU A 40 4.74 -37.73 -14.55
C GLU A 40 4.65 -36.58 -13.53
N ASP A 41 4.75 -36.90 -12.24
CA ASP A 41 4.64 -35.93 -11.13
C ASP A 41 5.62 -34.75 -11.30
N LEU A 42 6.81 -35.00 -11.87
CA LEU A 42 7.75 -33.97 -12.31
C LEU A 42 8.50 -34.44 -13.57
N THR A 43 8.48 -33.61 -14.62
CA THR A 43 9.29 -33.80 -15.82
C THR A 43 10.28 -32.65 -15.94
N ILE A 44 11.51 -32.92 -16.35
CA ILE A 44 12.56 -31.89 -16.53
C ILE A 44 12.96 -31.90 -18.00
N VAL A 45 12.93 -30.73 -18.62
CA VAL A 45 13.30 -30.56 -20.04
C VAL A 45 14.51 -29.65 -20.20
N ASN A 46 15.24 -29.84 -21.30
CA ASN A 46 16.30 -28.92 -21.72
C ASN A 46 15.67 -27.65 -22.31
N VAL A 47 16.18 -26.48 -21.95
CA VAL A 47 15.66 -25.18 -22.43
C VAL A 47 15.82 -25.03 -23.95
N ASP A 48 16.94 -25.48 -24.51
CA ASP A 48 17.31 -25.26 -25.91
C ASP A 48 16.63 -26.27 -26.85
N THR A 49 16.63 -27.56 -26.47
CA THR A 49 16.08 -28.63 -27.33
C THR A 49 14.61 -28.95 -27.05
N ASN A 50 14.09 -28.50 -25.90
CA ASN A 50 12.77 -28.88 -25.37
C ASN A 50 12.57 -30.40 -25.19
N GLU A 51 13.66 -31.17 -25.20
CA GLU A 51 13.64 -32.61 -24.98
C GLU A 51 13.58 -32.93 -23.49
N GLU A 52 12.91 -34.03 -23.15
CA GLU A 52 12.82 -34.53 -21.78
C GLU A 52 14.17 -35.13 -21.35
N VAL A 53 14.72 -34.60 -20.27
CA VAL A 53 16.00 -35.02 -19.67
C VAL A 53 15.75 -35.98 -18.52
N GLU A 54 14.72 -35.73 -17.71
CA GLU A 54 14.28 -36.60 -16.63
C GLU A 54 12.75 -36.68 -16.56
N ASP A 55 12.22 -37.86 -16.23
CA ASP A 55 10.80 -38.06 -15.96
C ASP A 55 10.64 -38.82 -14.65
N ILE A 56 9.93 -38.22 -13.69
CA ILE A 56 10.03 -38.56 -12.27
C ILE A 56 8.65 -38.85 -11.70
N GLN A 57 8.49 -40.07 -11.19
CA GLN A 57 7.32 -40.48 -10.42
C GLN A 57 7.70 -40.53 -8.93
N ILE A 58 6.93 -39.84 -8.11
CA ILE A 58 7.09 -39.71 -6.66
C ILE A 58 6.02 -40.57 -5.96
N LYS A 59 6.45 -41.36 -4.97
CA LYS A 59 5.57 -42.24 -4.19
C LYS A 59 5.74 -41.99 -2.70
N ALA A 60 4.62 -41.85 -2.01
CA ALA A 60 4.54 -41.60 -0.57
C ALA A 60 3.28 -42.23 0.04
N HIS A 61 3.26 -43.55 0.20
CA HIS A 61 2.20 -44.32 0.84
C HIS A 61 2.56 -44.69 2.28
N ALA A 62 1.89 -44.05 3.23
CA ALA A 62 2.16 -44.12 4.68
C ALA A 62 1.89 -45.49 5.36
N SER A 63 1.77 -46.59 4.64
CA SER A 63 1.30 -47.86 5.21
C SER A 63 2.04 -49.13 4.81
N ASN A 64 2.92 -49.17 3.81
CA ASN A 64 3.70 -50.36 3.43
C ASN A 64 4.95 -50.00 2.61
N ASN A 65 5.89 -50.94 2.47
CA ASN A 65 7.00 -50.80 1.53
C ASN A 65 6.49 -50.60 0.09
N LEU A 66 7.15 -49.74 -0.68
CA LEU A 66 6.85 -49.55 -2.10
C LEU A 66 7.03 -50.87 -2.86
N SER A 67 6.03 -51.21 -3.68
CA SER A 67 5.93 -52.46 -4.41
C SER A 67 5.48 -52.24 -5.86
N LEU A 68 5.61 -53.26 -6.71
CA LEU A 68 5.22 -53.16 -8.12
C LEU A 68 3.72 -52.85 -8.31
N LYS A 69 2.87 -53.21 -7.34
CA LYS A 69 1.42 -52.99 -7.41
C LYS A 69 1.06 -51.50 -7.35
N ASP A 70 1.90 -50.68 -6.73
CA ASP A 70 1.67 -49.25 -6.52
C ASP A 70 1.80 -48.41 -7.82
N PHE A 71 2.20 -49.06 -8.91
CA PHE A 71 2.35 -48.47 -10.25
C PHE A 71 1.21 -48.82 -11.21
N ASN A 72 0.16 -49.50 -10.73
CA ASN A 72 -1.02 -49.86 -11.53
C ASN A 72 -0.67 -50.55 -12.87
N ILE A 73 0.26 -51.51 -12.87
CA ILE A 73 0.80 -52.16 -14.08
C ILE A 73 -0.26 -52.77 -15.02
N ASN A 74 -1.44 -53.10 -14.50
CA ASN A 74 -2.55 -53.67 -15.26
C ASN A 74 -3.45 -52.62 -15.93
N LYS A 75 -3.28 -51.32 -15.62
CA LYS A 75 -4.08 -50.23 -16.20
C LYS A 75 -3.36 -49.66 -17.43
N PRO A 76 -4.09 -49.22 -18.48
CA PRO A 76 -3.52 -48.52 -19.63
C PRO A 76 -2.70 -47.29 -19.22
N GLU A 77 -3.23 -46.54 -18.27
CA GLU A 77 -2.58 -45.36 -17.65
C GLU A 77 -1.62 -45.74 -16.51
N GLY A 78 -1.03 -46.93 -16.54
CA GLY A 78 0.00 -47.33 -15.59
C GLY A 78 1.34 -46.69 -15.94
N PHE A 79 2.14 -46.36 -14.91
CA PHE A 79 3.46 -45.75 -15.06
C PHE A 79 4.35 -46.47 -16.08
N PHE A 80 4.45 -47.81 -15.97
CA PHE A 80 5.24 -48.63 -16.89
C PHE A 80 4.77 -48.56 -18.35
N ARG A 81 3.46 -48.35 -18.60
CA ARG A 81 2.95 -48.17 -19.97
C ARG A 81 3.29 -46.79 -20.51
N ARG A 82 3.16 -45.74 -19.69
CA ARG A 82 3.51 -44.37 -20.10
C ARG A 82 4.99 -44.24 -20.49
N ILE A 83 5.88 -44.95 -19.80
CA ILE A 83 7.33 -44.94 -20.08
C ILE A 83 7.68 -45.56 -21.44
N LEU A 84 6.84 -46.43 -22.01
CA LEU A 84 7.14 -47.06 -23.31
C LEU A 84 7.27 -46.06 -24.45
N LYS A 85 6.72 -44.84 -24.30
CA LYS A 85 6.92 -43.76 -25.27
C LYS A 85 8.41 -43.42 -25.50
N TYR A 86 9.28 -43.71 -24.52
CA TYR A 86 10.73 -43.48 -24.61
C TYR A 86 11.51 -44.63 -25.24
N LYS A 87 10.88 -45.78 -25.54
CA LYS A 87 11.60 -46.95 -26.07
C LYS A 87 12.29 -46.65 -27.39
N TYR A 88 11.67 -45.80 -28.20
CA TYR A 88 12.12 -45.42 -29.54
C TYR A 88 12.53 -43.95 -29.66
N SER A 89 12.67 -43.23 -28.54
CA SER A 89 13.16 -41.85 -28.56
C SER A 89 14.67 -41.81 -28.79
N GLU A 90 15.14 -40.91 -29.67
CA GLU A 90 16.58 -40.71 -29.91
C GLU A 90 17.32 -40.33 -28.62
N ASN A 91 16.75 -39.42 -27.84
CA ASN A 91 17.25 -39.00 -26.53
C ASN A 91 16.36 -39.54 -25.42
N LYS A 92 16.79 -40.64 -24.79
CA LYS A 92 16.07 -41.28 -23.67
C LYS A 92 16.27 -40.47 -22.37
N PRO A 93 15.19 -40.01 -21.69
CA PRO A 93 15.32 -39.35 -20.40
C PRO A 93 15.75 -40.34 -19.32
N LYS A 94 16.29 -39.82 -18.22
CA LYS A 94 16.43 -40.59 -16.98
C LYS A 94 15.05 -40.76 -16.35
N VAL A 95 14.58 -42.00 -16.26
CA VAL A 95 13.30 -42.32 -15.62
C VAL A 95 13.55 -42.65 -14.14
N LEU A 96 13.00 -41.84 -13.24
CA LEU A 96 13.24 -41.94 -11.80
C LEU A 96 11.95 -42.29 -11.06
N ILE A 97 12.04 -43.27 -10.16
CA ILE A 97 11.05 -43.52 -9.11
C ILE A 97 11.62 -43.02 -7.81
N VAL A 98 10.99 -42.03 -7.20
CA VAL A 98 11.37 -41.46 -5.91
C VAL A 98 10.40 -41.95 -4.85
N SER A 99 10.92 -42.60 -3.81
CA SER A 99 10.13 -43.16 -2.72
C SER A 99 10.42 -42.44 -1.42
N PHE A 100 9.39 -41.93 -0.75
CA PHE A 100 9.46 -41.45 0.64
C PHE A 100 9.28 -42.58 1.67
N ASP A 101 8.89 -43.77 1.21
CA ASP A 101 8.80 -44.97 2.03
C ASP A 101 9.91 -45.96 1.63
N LYS A 102 10.15 -46.98 2.45
CA LYS A 102 11.13 -48.01 2.14
C LYS A 102 10.75 -48.75 0.86
N VAL A 103 11.73 -49.03 -0.01
CA VAL A 103 11.49 -49.83 -1.22
C VAL A 103 11.49 -51.31 -0.85
N GLY A 104 10.45 -52.03 -1.26
CA GLY A 104 10.32 -53.46 -0.98
C GLY A 104 11.51 -54.26 -1.55
N PRO A 105 11.88 -55.39 -0.91
CA PRO A 105 13.08 -56.16 -1.29
C PRO A 105 13.03 -56.65 -2.73
N GLU A 106 11.84 -56.91 -3.28
CA GLU A 106 11.68 -57.35 -4.66
C GLU A 106 11.98 -56.22 -5.67
N LEU A 107 11.46 -55.00 -5.45
CA LEU A 107 11.77 -53.85 -6.31
C LEU A 107 13.22 -53.42 -6.16
N SER A 108 13.71 -53.36 -4.92
CA SER A 108 15.10 -53.03 -4.62
C SER A 108 16.06 -54.05 -5.23
N GLY A 109 15.77 -55.35 -5.05
CA GLY A 109 16.52 -56.45 -5.63
C GLY A 109 16.59 -56.36 -7.15
N ALA A 110 15.47 -56.11 -7.83
CA ALA A 110 15.43 -56.10 -9.29
C ALA A 110 16.03 -54.82 -9.92
N PHE A 111 15.74 -53.64 -9.36
CA PHE A 111 16.13 -52.37 -10.00
C PHE A 111 17.42 -51.77 -9.44
N LYS A 112 17.70 -51.92 -8.13
CA LYS A 112 18.94 -51.40 -7.50
C LYS A 112 20.06 -52.45 -7.51
N ASN A 113 19.80 -53.64 -6.99
CA ASN A 113 20.84 -54.66 -6.76
C ASN A 113 21.07 -55.57 -7.96
N LYS A 114 20.17 -55.53 -8.96
CA LYS A 114 20.19 -56.40 -10.16
C LYS A 114 20.28 -57.90 -9.82
N ASP A 115 19.55 -58.33 -8.79
CA ASP A 115 19.45 -59.73 -8.38
C ASP A 115 18.56 -60.53 -9.34
N ASP A 116 19.10 -61.61 -9.90
CA ASP A 116 18.44 -62.44 -10.91
C ASP A 116 17.11 -63.04 -10.45
N LYS A 117 16.98 -63.42 -9.17
CA LYS A 117 15.76 -64.00 -8.63
C LYS A 117 14.65 -62.94 -8.59
N HIS A 118 14.99 -61.74 -8.15
CA HIS A 118 14.06 -60.62 -8.12
C HIS A 118 13.71 -60.10 -9.53
N ILE A 119 14.68 -60.04 -10.45
CA ILE A 119 14.44 -59.71 -11.87
C ILE A 119 13.45 -60.68 -12.49
N LYS A 120 13.66 -62.00 -12.33
CA LYS A 120 12.74 -63.03 -12.86
C LYS A 120 11.34 -62.91 -12.26
N SER A 121 11.23 -62.61 -10.97
CA SER A 121 9.95 -62.42 -10.29
C SER A 121 9.17 -61.22 -10.82
N ILE A 122 9.82 -60.06 -10.99
CA ILE A 122 9.20 -58.86 -11.56
C ILE A 122 8.86 -59.06 -13.03
N ALA A 123 9.76 -59.65 -13.82
CA ALA A 123 9.52 -59.94 -15.23
C ALA A 123 8.30 -60.85 -15.42
N LYS A 124 8.11 -61.85 -14.55
CA LYS A 124 6.91 -62.70 -14.56
C LYS A 124 5.64 -61.88 -14.33
N LYS A 125 5.62 -61.00 -13.32
CA LYS A 125 4.47 -60.14 -13.00
C LYS A 125 4.15 -59.15 -14.11
N LEU A 126 5.16 -58.59 -14.77
CA LEU A 126 4.97 -57.70 -15.92
C LEU A 126 4.48 -58.48 -17.14
N LYS A 127 4.97 -59.70 -17.38
CA LYS A 127 4.45 -60.55 -18.45
C LYS A 127 2.97 -60.92 -18.23
N GLU A 128 2.59 -61.21 -16.98
CA GLU A 128 1.19 -61.41 -16.58
C GLU A 128 0.32 -60.15 -16.79
N ALA A 129 0.93 -58.96 -16.76
CA ALA A 129 0.30 -57.68 -17.06
C ALA A 129 0.34 -57.30 -18.57
N ASN A 130 0.67 -58.25 -19.44
CA ASN A 130 0.75 -58.11 -20.91
C ASN A 130 1.85 -57.14 -21.41
N PHE A 131 3.02 -57.13 -20.77
CA PHE A 131 4.22 -56.48 -21.32
C PHE A 131 5.06 -57.48 -22.12
N GLU A 132 5.64 -57.02 -23.23
CA GLU A 132 6.54 -57.83 -24.04
C GLU A 132 7.91 -57.99 -23.39
N LYS A 133 8.69 -59.00 -23.81
CA LYS A 133 10.02 -59.25 -23.26
C LYS A 133 10.97 -58.05 -23.45
N ASP A 134 10.89 -57.41 -24.61
CA ASP A 134 11.74 -56.27 -24.93
C ASP A 134 11.35 -55.02 -24.13
N ASP A 135 10.06 -54.84 -23.82
CA ASP A 135 9.56 -53.78 -22.93
C ASP A 135 10.10 -53.98 -21.51
N ILE A 136 10.04 -55.22 -21.01
CA ILE A 136 10.52 -55.57 -19.66
C ILE A 136 12.03 -55.29 -19.53
N ASN A 137 12.81 -55.67 -20.55
CA ASN A 137 14.25 -55.39 -20.58
C ASN A 137 14.51 -53.88 -20.58
N PHE A 138 13.77 -53.13 -21.38
CA PHE A 138 13.86 -51.67 -21.45
C PHE A 138 13.59 -51.02 -20.09
N PHE A 139 12.61 -51.49 -19.32
CA PHE A 139 12.34 -50.97 -17.97
C PHE A 139 13.53 -51.15 -17.03
N PHE A 140 14.19 -52.32 -17.06
CA PHE A 140 15.37 -52.56 -16.22
C PHE A 140 16.59 -51.75 -16.65
N GLU A 141 16.65 -51.30 -17.91
CA GLU A 141 17.69 -50.41 -18.43
C GLU A 141 17.48 -48.96 -17.96
N ILE A 142 16.26 -48.43 -18.13
CA ILE A 142 16.00 -46.98 -18.00
C ILE A 142 15.60 -46.53 -16.59
N ILE A 143 14.91 -47.38 -15.82
CA ILE A 143 14.32 -46.99 -14.53
C ILE A 143 15.37 -47.07 -13.42
N LYS A 144 15.48 -45.98 -12.64
CA LYS A 144 16.24 -45.96 -11.38
C LYS A 144 15.32 -45.63 -10.21
N ILE A 145 15.52 -46.31 -9.08
CA ILE A 145 14.74 -46.09 -7.85
C ILE A 145 15.60 -45.40 -6.80
N LEU A 146 15.11 -44.29 -6.26
CA LEU A 146 15.74 -43.50 -5.20
C LEU A 146 14.85 -43.49 -3.96
N GLU A 147 15.46 -43.65 -2.79
CA GLU A 147 14.79 -43.44 -1.50
C GLU A 147 15.16 -42.06 -0.98
N CYS A 148 14.18 -41.38 -0.37
CA CYS A 148 14.38 -40.05 0.20
C CYS A 148 13.67 -39.93 1.55
N SER A 149 14.23 -39.08 2.41
CA SER A 149 13.67 -38.72 3.71
C SER A 149 13.07 -37.31 3.62
N GLU A 150 11.90 -37.12 4.23
CA GLU A 150 11.30 -35.80 4.36
C GLU A 150 12.23 -34.84 5.13
N GLU A 151 12.86 -35.34 6.20
CA GLU A 151 13.74 -34.56 7.05
C GLU A 151 15.00 -34.12 6.29
N ASP A 152 15.63 -35.04 5.55
CA ASP A 152 16.82 -34.73 4.76
C ASP A 152 16.53 -33.71 3.66
N LEU A 153 15.38 -33.82 2.99
CA LEU A 153 14.99 -32.85 1.96
C LEU A 153 14.73 -31.46 2.56
N LYS A 154 14.04 -31.39 3.71
CA LYS A 154 13.84 -30.11 4.42
C LYS A 154 15.17 -29.46 4.79
N ASN A 155 16.11 -30.23 5.34
CA ASN A 155 17.44 -29.72 5.71
C ASN A 155 18.19 -29.21 4.47
N LYS A 156 18.20 -29.96 3.37
CA LYS A 156 18.83 -29.53 2.11
C LYS A 156 18.21 -28.27 1.52
N ILE A 157 16.88 -28.17 1.55
CA ILE A 157 16.16 -26.97 1.11
C ILE A 157 16.55 -25.78 1.97
N GLN A 158 16.53 -25.92 3.30
CA GLN A 158 16.92 -24.86 4.22
C GLN A 158 18.38 -24.42 4.00
N GLU A 159 19.33 -25.35 3.84
CA GLU A 159 20.72 -25.01 3.53
C GLU A 159 20.87 -24.21 2.23
N LYS A 160 20.09 -24.54 1.19
CA LYS A 160 20.08 -23.83 -0.10
C LYS A 160 19.51 -22.44 0.03
N LEU A 161 18.42 -22.31 0.79
CA LEU A 161 17.81 -21.01 1.08
C LEU A 161 18.77 -20.14 1.92
N ILE A 162 19.36 -20.65 3.01
CA ILE A 162 20.29 -19.88 3.87
C ILE A 162 21.49 -19.32 3.09
N LYS A 163 21.96 -20.01 2.06
CA LYS A 163 23.08 -19.56 1.21
C LYS A 163 22.73 -18.40 0.28
N SER A 164 21.46 -18.04 0.19
CA SER A 164 20.97 -16.96 -0.66
C SER A 164 20.64 -15.73 0.19
N ILE A 165 20.83 -14.53 -0.37
CA ILE A 165 20.55 -13.28 0.34
C ILE A 165 19.06 -12.96 0.18
N PHE A 166 18.34 -12.88 1.30
CA PHE A 166 16.90 -12.58 1.32
C PHE A 166 16.55 -11.44 2.27
N SER A 167 15.42 -10.79 2.00
CA SER A 167 14.87 -9.72 2.85
C SER A 167 13.92 -10.23 3.95
N CYS A 168 13.68 -11.55 4.05
CA CYS A 168 12.79 -12.15 5.04
C CYS A 168 13.29 -13.52 5.53
N SER A 169 12.57 -14.14 6.48
CA SER A 169 12.97 -15.41 7.08
C SER A 169 12.89 -16.58 6.09
N VAL A 170 13.78 -17.56 6.26
CA VAL A 170 13.82 -18.78 5.43
C VAL A 170 12.48 -19.54 5.49
N ASP A 171 11.84 -19.60 6.66
CA ASP A 171 10.54 -20.25 6.83
C ASP A 171 9.44 -19.57 6.00
N THR A 172 9.44 -18.23 5.96
CA THR A 172 8.47 -17.47 5.15
C THR A 172 8.65 -17.79 3.67
N ILE A 173 9.90 -17.89 3.19
CA ILE A 173 10.20 -18.25 1.80
C ILE A 173 9.77 -19.68 1.52
N PHE A 174 10.09 -20.60 2.42
CA PHE A 174 9.71 -22.01 2.29
C PHE A 174 8.19 -22.17 2.15
N ASP A 175 7.40 -21.58 3.04
CA ASP A 175 5.94 -21.71 3.02
C ASP A 175 5.33 -21.09 1.76
N ASN A 176 5.81 -19.91 1.34
CA ASN A 176 5.32 -19.24 0.14
C ASN A 176 5.73 -19.96 -1.15
N LEU A 177 6.95 -20.51 -1.23
CA LEU A 177 7.38 -21.33 -2.35
C LEU A 177 6.58 -22.63 -2.42
N ASN A 178 6.28 -23.24 -1.27
CA ASN A 178 5.49 -24.47 -1.22
C ASN A 178 4.09 -24.23 -1.81
N ALA A 179 3.41 -23.17 -1.36
CA ALA A 179 2.12 -22.74 -1.90
C ALA A 179 2.21 -22.46 -3.42
N TRP A 180 3.24 -21.76 -3.86
CA TRP A 180 3.43 -21.46 -5.28
C TRP A 180 3.68 -22.71 -6.13
N ILE A 181 4.40 -23.70 -5.62
CA ILE A 181 4.63 -24.97 -6.31
C ILE A 181 3.34 -25.78 -6.41
N TYR A 182 2.47 -25.75 -5.39
CA TYR A 182 1.12 -26.32 -5.52
C TYR A 182 0.34 -25.68 -6.66
N ASP A 183 0.33 -24.34 -6.76
CA ASP A 183 -0.33 -23.65 -7.88
C ASP A 183 0.30 -24.05 -9.23
N CYS A 184 1.62 -24.23 -9.28
CA CYS A 184 2.29 -24.66 -10.49
C CYS A 184 1.91 -26.09 -10.89
N SER A 185 1.80 -27.01 -9.93
CA SER A 185 1.32 -28.37 -10.18
C SER A 185 -0.14 -28.38 -10.65
N GLU A 186 -1.03 -27.66 -9.97
CA GLU A 186 -2.46 -27.60 -10.32
C GLU A 186 -2.68 -27.06 -11.74
N PHE A 187 -1.96 -26.01 -12.12
CA PHE A 187 -2.09 -25.36 -13.42
C PHE A 187 -1.02 -25.79 -14.45
N LYS A 188 -0.24 -26.83 -14.15
CA LYS A 188 0.85 -27.36 -15.00
C LYS A 188 1.83 -26.30 -15.50
N LYS A 189 2.13 -25.32 -14.64
CA LYS A 189 3.05 -24.21 -14.96
C LYS A 189 4.49 -24.68 -14.84
N SER A 190 5.25 -24.44 -15.90
CA SER A 190 6.68 -24.74 -15.94
C SER A 190 7.50 -23.68 -15.21
N ILE A 191 8.59 -24.11 -14.58
CA ILE A 191 9.44 -23.29 -13.72
C ILE A 191 10.88 -23.37 -14.22
N ASN A 192 11.50 -22.23 -14.53
CA ASN A 192 12.93 -22.12 -14.80
C ASN A 192 13.61 -21.31 -13.68
N GLN A 193 14.94 -21.20 -13.74
CA GLN A 193 15.70 -20.52 -12.69
C GLN A 193 15.34 -19.02 -12.58
N GLU A 194 15.12 -18.34 -13.70
CA GLU A 194 14.75 -16.92 -13.71
C GLU A 194 13.41 -16.67 -13.01
N LEU A 195 12.41 -17.53 -13.27
CA LEU A 195 11.11 -17.45 -12.63
C LEU A 195 11.19 -17.75 -11.12
N LEU A 196 12.03 -18.71 -10.72
CA LEU A 196 12.30 -19.00 -9.30
C LEU A 196 12.93 -17.79 -8.61
N ASP A 197 14.00 -17.23 -9.19
CA ASP A 197 14.73 -16.09 -8.63
C ASP A 197 13.80 -14.87 -8.47
N LYS A 198 12.98 -14.59 -9.50
CA LYS A 198 11.94 -13.55 -9.46
C LYS A 198 10.93 -13.82 -8.34
N LYS A 199 10.44 -15.05 -8.22
CA LYS A 199 9.45 -15.41 -7.19
C LYS A 199 10.00 -15.23 -5.79
N ILE A 200 11.24 -15.65 -5.54
CA ILE A 200 11.89 -15.48 -4.23
C ILE A 200 12.08 -14.00 -3.90
N LEU A 201 12.52 -13.20 -4.87
CA LEU A 201 12.65 -11.75 -4.71
C LEU A 201 11.29 -11.09 -4.38
N ASP A 202 10.23 -11.49 -5.08
CA ASP A 202 8.88 -10.96 -4.86
C ASP A 202 8.36 -11.32 -3.46
N ILE A 203 8.63 -12.54 -2.97
CA ILE A 203 8.31 -12.93 -1.58
C ILE A 203 9.04 -12.01 -0.60
N GLY A 204 10.34 -11.79 -0.77
CA GLY A 204 11.14 -10.91 0.09
C GLY A 204 10.63 -9.46 0.10
N LYS A 205 10.33 -8.89 -1.08
CA LYS A 205 9.77 -7.54 -1.21
C LYS A 205 8.42 -7.42 -0.52
N ASN A 206 7.53 -8.39 -0.70
CA ASN A 206 6.19 -8.39 -0.11
C ASN A 206 6.26 -8.49 1.41
N SER A 207 7.09 -9.39 1.95
CA SER A 207 7.30 -9.50 3.39
C SER A 207 7.83 -8.21 4.00
N ASN A 208 8.79 -7.55 3.35
CA ASN A 208 9.32 -6.28 3.83
C ASN A 208 8.24 -5.18 3.82
N ALA A 209 7.50 -5.04 2.72
CA ALA A 209 6.40 -4.09 2.63
C ALA A 209 5.33 -4.31 3.72
N GLN A 210 5.04 -5.57 4.06
CA GLN A 210 4.13 -5.91 5.15
C GLN A 210 4.67 -5.52 6.53
N LEU A 211 5.97 -5.69 6.79
CA LEU A 211 6.60 -5.25 8.03
C LEU A 211 6.48 -3.73 8.19
N TYR A 212 6.83 -2.97 7.14
CA TYR A 212 6.70 -1.51 7.15
C TYR A 212 5.26 -1.07 7.38
N TYR A 213 4.29 -1.69 6.70
CA TYR A 213 2.87 -1.42 6.92
C TYR A 213 2.47 -1.63 8.38
N ASN A 214 2.85 -2.77 8.97
CA ASN A 214 2.49 -3.10 10.36
C ASN A 214 3.14 -2.15 11.37
N GLU A 215 4.40 -1.76 11.16
CA GLU A 215 5.14 -0.86 12.05
C GLU A 215 4.64 0.59 12.00
N ASN A 216 4.09 1.00 10.85
CA ASN A 216 3.70 2.37 10.56
C ASN A 216 2.18 2.59 10.46
N TRP A 217 1.40 1.55 10.70
CA TRP A 217 -0.05 1.65 10.88
C TRP A 217 -0.36 2.64 12.01
N PHE A 218 -1.26 3.59 11.75
CA PHE A 218 -1.58 4.75 12.60
C PHE A 218 -0.45 5.77 12.84
N LYS A 219 0.73 5.60 12.24
CA LYS A 219 1.84 6.58 12.32
C LYS A 219 2.01 7.37 11.03
N ILE A 220 2.10 6.65 9.91
CA ILE A 220 2.28 7.22 8.56
C ILE A 220 1.00 7.13 7.78
N ILE A 221 0.31 6.01 7.90
CA ILE A 221 -0.92 5.70 7.19
C ILE A 221 -2.03 5.43 8.19
N GLN A 222 -3.19 6.04 7.95
CA GLN A 222 -4.38 5.84 8.74
C GLN A 222 -5.56 5.52 7.82
N ARG A 223 -6.43 4.62 8.26
CA ARG A 223 -7.70 4.38 7.60
C ARG A 223 -8.67 5.52 7.89
N LEU A 224 -9.39 5.96 6.87
CA LEU A 224 -10.47 6.93 7.02
C LEU A 224 -11.72 6.23 7.56
N GLU A 225 -11.80 6.11 8.88
CA GLU A 225 -12.86 5.38 9.57
C GLU A 225 -14.16 6.20 9.65
N ASP A 226 -15.30 5.50 9.56
CA ASP A 226 -16.62 6.09 9.82
C ASP A 226 -16.81 6.26 11.35
N GLU A 227 -15.97 7.07 11.99
CA GLU A 227 -16.10 7.35 13.42
C GLU A 227 -17.38 8.16 13.69
N THR A 228 -18.09 7.77 14.75
CA THR A 228 -19.28 8.46 15.27
C THR A 228 -18.93 9.42 16.42
N GLU A 229 -17.69 9.94 16.45
CA GLU A 229 -17.31 10.92 17.46
C GLU A 229 -18.27 12.13 17.42
N LEU A 230 -18.55 12.70 18.59
CA LEU A 230 -19.29 13.94 18.72
C LEU A 230 -18.49 15.08 18.04
N VAL A 231 -18.88 15.41 16.81
CA VAL A 231 -18.27 16.51 16.06
C VAL A 231 -18.86 17.84 16.53
N ASN A 232 -17.99 18.80 16.82
CA ASN A 232 -18.43 20.17 17.07
C ASN A 232 -18.72 20.88 15.73
N GLU A 233 -19.97 20.83 15.29
CA GLU A 233 -20.43 21.45 14.04
C GLU A 233 -20.08 22.94 13.95
N LYS A 234 -20.13 23.65 15.10
CA LYS A 234 -19.80 25.08 15.15
C LYS A 234 -18.37 25.33 14.72
N ASP A 235 -17.43 24.47 15.13
CA ASP A 235 -16.02 24.65 14.79
C ASP A 235 -15.79 24.51 13.28
N PHE A 236 -16.50 23.59 12.62
CA PHE A 236 -16.44 23.44 11.18
C PHE A 236 -16.92 24.71 10.46
N TYR A 237 -18.10 25.23 10.83
CA TYR A 237 -18.67 26.42 10.20
C TYR A 237 -17.96 27.74 10.57
N GLN A 238 -17.10 27.74 11.60
CA GLN A 238 -16.16 28.83 11.85
C GLN A 238 -14.93 28.78 10.92
N GLY A 239 -14.80 27.79 10.04
CA GLY A 239 -13.67 27.68 9.10
C GLY A 239 -12.41 27.12 9.75
N SER A 240 -12.56 26.11 10.59
CA SER A 240 -11.45 25.28 11.10
C SER A 240 -10.91 24.34 10.02
N ILE A 241 -9.77 23.68 10.32
CA ILE A 241 -9.18 22.66 9.45
C ILE A 241 -10.18 21.51 9.25
N THR A 242 -10.41 21.12 7.99
CA THR A 242 -11.31 19.99 7.70
C THR A 242 -10.68 18.68 8.13
N LYS A 243 -11.45 17.85 8.83
CA LYS A 243 -11.11 16.47 9.19
C LYS A 243 -12.10 15.52 8.54
N PHE A 244 -11.72 14.26 8.38
CA PHE A 244 -12.60 13.24 7.80
C PHE A 244 -13.93 13.09 8.57
N CYS A 245 -13.91 13.20 9.90
CA CYS A 245 -15.13 13.12 10.72
C CYS A 245 -16.18 14.20 10.39
N HIS A 246 -15.77 15.40 9.92
CA HIS A 246 -16.70 16.44 9.46
C HIS A 246 -17.49 15.97 8.23
N ILE A 247 -16.80 15.30 7.31
CA ILE A 247 -17.39 14.74 6.09
C ILE A 247 -18.22 13.50 6.40
N ASN A 248 -17.79 12.70 7.38
CA ASN A 248 -18.57 11.56 7.84
C ASN A 248 -19.96 11.98 8.35
N ASN A 249 -20.01 13.10 9.08
CA ASN A 249 -21.25 13.71 9.58
C ASN A 249 -21.97 14.61 8.56
N ASN A 250 -21.52 14.65 7.31
CA ASN A 250 -22.11 15.47 6.23
C ASN A 250 -22.26 16.95 6.57
N LEU A 251 -21.25 17.54 7.21
CA LEU A 251 -21.23 18.99 7.48
C LEU A 251 -20.83 19.82 6.26
N ASP A 252 -20.17 19.21 5.28
CA ASP A 252 -19.83 19.83 4.01
C ASP A 252 -21.02 19.87 3.05
N ILE A 253 -21.09 20.94 2.26
CA ILE A 253 -21.96 20.99 1.08
C ILE A 253 -21.28 20.22 -0.04
N LYS A 254 -21.93 19.15 -0.52
CA LYS A 254 -21.39 18.31 -1.60
C LYS A 254 -21.22 19.12 -2.89
N ARG A 255 -20.02 19.11 -3.48
CA ARG A 255 -19.68 19.75 -4.76
C ARG A 255 -19.65 18.69 -5.88
N CYS A 256 -20.83 18.26 -6.35
CA CYS A 256 -20.94 17.09 -7.24
C CYS A 256 -20.14 17.22 -8.53
N ASN A 257 -20.17 18.40 -9.18
CA ASN A 257 -19.43 18.62 -10.43
C ASN A 257 -17.94 18.35 -10.28
N TRP A 258 -17.35 18.69 -9.12
CA TRP A 258 -15.95 18.41 -8.85
C TRP A 258 -15.69 16.95 -8.49
N LEU A 259 -16.58 16.31 -7.74
CA LEU A 259 -16.50 14.87 -7.44
C LEU A 259 -16.55 14.03 -8.72
N GLU A 260 -17.43 14.38 -9.65
CA GLU A 260 -17.55 13.73 -10.95
C GLU A 260 -16.28 13.93 -11.78
N LYS A 261 -15.73 15.15 -11.83
CA LYS A 261 -14.44 15.41 -12.50
C LYS A 261 -13.31 14.58 -11.91
N ILE A 262 -13.19 14.51 -10.58
CA ILE A 262 -12.15 13.68 -9.93
C ILE A 262 -12.32 12.21 -10.36
N ASN A 263 -13.56 11.70 -10.39
CA ASN A 263 -13.83 10.33 -10.83
C ASN A 263 -13.48 10.10 -12.30
N GLU A 264 -13.86 11.02 -13.19
CA GLU A 264 -13.51 10.96 -14.62
C GLU A 264 -12.01 10.93 -14.85
N LYS A 265 -11.26 11.73 -14.09
CA LYS A 265 -9.79 11.72 -14.11
C LYS A 265 -9.23 10.39 -13.60
N HIS A 266 -9.78 9.87 -12.49
CA HIS A 266 -9.36 8.57 -11.96
C HIS A 266 -9.66 7.39 -12.89
N ASN A 267 -10.69 7.48 -13.73
CA ASN A 267 -10.97 6.49 -14.77
C ASN A 267 -9.91 6.46 -15.89
N LYS A 268 -9.13 7.54 -16.06
CA LYS A 268 -8.03 7.61 -17.03
C LYS A 268 -6.71 7.18 -16.41
N HIS A 269 -6.39 7.71 -15.23
CA HIS A 269 -5.15 7.42 -14.52
C HIS A 269 -5.40 7.21 -13.03
N ASN A 270 -4.64 6.31 -12.43
CA ASN A 270 -4.76 6.02 -11.01
C ASN A 270 -4.27 7.16 -10.10
N ILE A 271 -3.53 8.13 -10.64
CA ILE A 271 -3.03 9.30 -9.91
C ILE A 271 -3.77 10.55 -10.39
N VAL A 272 -4.40 11.27 -9.46
CA VAL A 272 -5.05 12.56 -9.72
C VAL A 272 -4.46 13.59 -8.77
N ILE A 273 -4.04 14.73 -9.31
CA ILE A 273 -3.47 15.85 -8.57
C ILE A 273 -4.43 17.02 -8.63
N MET A 274 -5.01 17.35 -7.48
CA MET A 274 -5.89 18.51 -7.30
C MET A 274 -5.10 19.67 -6.70
N HIS A 275 -4.90 20.71 -7.50
CA HIS A 275 -4.22 21.93 -7.07
C HIS A 275 -5.19 23.12 -7.03
N GLY A 276 -4.78 24.21 -6.40
CA GLY A 276 -5.60 25.42 -6.29
C GLY A 276 -5.24 26.25 -5.08
N ALA A 277 -5.78 27.47 -5.04
CA ALA A 277 -5.51 28.41 -3.95
C ALA A 277 -5.93 27.87 -2.57
N SER A 278 -5.31 28.40 -1.52
CA SER A 278 -5.70 28.12 -0.13
C SER A 278 -7.13 28.61 0.16
N GLY A 279 -7.91 27.78 0.86
CA GLY A 279 -9.32 28.09 1.16
C GLY A 279 -10.33 27.67 0.08
N GLN A 280 -9.90 26.98 -0.99
CA GLN A 280 -10.79 26.47 -2.04
C GLN A 280 -11.48 25.13 -1.70
N GLY A 281 -11.26 24.59 -0.50
CA GLY A 281 -11.90 23.35 -0.05
C GLY A 281 -11.30 22.06 -0.62
N LYS A 282 -10.00 22.06 -0.98
CA LYS A 282 -9.30 20.87 -1.50
C LYS A 282 -9.45 19.64 -0.57
N SER A 283 -9.07 19.78 0.71
CA SER A 283 -9.14 18.68 1.67
C SER A 283 -10.58 18.22 1.92
N THR A 284 -11.55 19.15 1.99
CA THR A 284 -12.98 18.84 2.10
C THR A 284 -13.46 17.99 0.93
N LEU A 285 -13.11 18.39 -0.29
CA LEU A 285 -13.48 17.69 -1.51
C LEU A 285 -12.80 16.32 -1.62
N ALA A 286 -11.51 16.23 -1.23
CA ALA A 286 -10.76 14.99 -1.23
C ALA A 286 -11.36 13.96 -0.26
N TYR A 287 -11.60 14.33 0.99
CA TYR A 287 -12.26 13.44 1.95
C TYR A 287 -13.67 13.03 1.51
N ARG A 288 -14.45 13.95 0.91
CA ARG A 288 -15.77 13.62 0.35
C ARG A 288 -15.67 12.61 -0.79
N TYR A 289 -14.71 12.78 -1.70
CA TYR A 289 -14.43 11.81 -2.75
C TYR A 289 -14.05 10.44 -2.17
N MET A 290 -13.13 10.42 -1.19
CA MET A 290 -12.72 9.19 -0.50
C MET A 290 -13.90 8.47 0.18
N LYS A 291 -14.85 9.22 0.77
CA LYS A 291 -16.05 8.67 1.39
C LYS A 291 -17.03 8.09 0.38
N ASP A 292 -17.27 8.81 -0.72
CA ASP A 292 -18.34 8.49 -1.67
C ASP A 292 -17.92 7.42 -2.71
N TYR A 293 -16.63 7.30 -3.05
CA TYR A 293 -16.13 6.44 -4.15
C TYR A 293 -15.33 5.21 -3.71
N PHE A 294 -14.92 5.12 -2.44
CA PHE A 294 -14.18 3.97 -1.92
C PHE A 294 -14.89 3.32 -0.73
N PRO A 295 -14.89 1.98 -0.63
CA PRO A 295 -15.40 1.29 0.55
C PRO A 295 -14.67 1.73 1.82
N SER A 296 -15.38 1.79 2.95
CA SER A 296 -14.83 2.28 4.22
C SER A 296 -13.58 1.55 4.69
N TYR A 297 -13.44 0.27 4.34
CA TYR A 297 -12.29 -0.54 4.68
C TYR A 297 -11.11 -0.43 3.69
N ARG A 298 -11.22 0.36 2.61
CA ARG A 298 -10.18 0.54 1.57
C ARG A 298 -9.83 1.99 1.26
N ARG A 299 -10.07 2.91 2.20
CA ARG A 299 -9.73 4.33 2.04
C ARG A 299 -8.77 4.77 3.14
N PHE A 300 -7.67 5.35 2.72
CA PHE A 300 -6.54 5.67 3.57
C PHE A 300 -6.08 7.10 3.36
N GLU A 301 -5.54 7.69 4.41
CA GLU A 301 -4.84 8.96 4.40
C GLU A 301 -3.39 8.74 4.81
N ILE A 302 -2.46 9.38 4.09
CA ILE A 302 -1.08 9.50 4.53
C ILE A 302 -1.02 10.72 5.46
N ILE A 303 -0.98 10.44 6.76
CA ILE A 303 -1.08 11.46 7.83
C ILE A 303 0.26 12.14 8.13
N GLU A 304 1.37 11.51 7.75
CA GLU A 304 2.69 12.11 7.93
C GLU A 304 2.91 13.23 6.92
N LYS A 305 3.11 14.44 7.46
CA LYS A 305 3.29 15.68 6.68
C LYS A 305 4.75 15.97 6.31
N GLY A 306 5.64 15.00 6.40
CA GLY A 306 7.07 15.21 6.18
C GLY A 306 7.60 14.27 5.10
N ILE A 307 7.44 14.63 3.82
CA ILE A 307 8.11 13.92 2.71
C ILE A 307 9.54 14.49 2.54
N GLU A 308 10.18 14.89 3.66
CA GLU A 308 11.35 15.78 3.62
C GLU A 308 12.64 15.07 3.17
N ASN A 309 12.71 13.75 3.35
CA ASN A 309 13.88 12.95 3.05
C ASN A 309 13.54 11.63 2.32
N THR A 310 14.54 11.07 1.65
CA THR A 310 14.39 9.88 0.81
C THR A 310 14.04 8.63 1.64
N GLU A 311 14.52 8.54 2.88
CA GLU A 311 14.14 7.45 3.80
C GLU A 311 12.63 7.46 4.04
N LYS A 312 12.05 8.64 4.29
CA LYS A 312 10.62 8.79 4.55
C LYS A 312 9.76 8.55 3.32
N VAL A 313 10.22 8.98 2.15
CA VAL A 313 9.63 8.63 0.85
C VAL A 313 9.52 7.11 0.71
N LEU A 314 10.63 6.39 0.98
CA LEU A 314 10.66 4.94 0.89
C LEU A 314 9.74 4.28 1.93
N GLU A 315 9.72 4.76 3.17
CA GLU A 315 8.79 4.26 4.21
C GLU A 315 7.32 4.35 3.77
N ILE A 316 6.89 5.52 3.29
CA ILE A 316 5.51 5.74 2.81
C ILE A 316 5.23 4.81 1.63
N ALA A 317 6.15 4.72 0.65
CA ALA A 317 5.99 3.87 -0.51
C ALA A 317 5.86 2.38 -0.12
N GLN A 318 6.68 1.90 0.82
CA GLN A 318 6.58 0.52 1.33
C GLN A 318 5.28 0.27 2.07
N CYS A 319 4.77 1.25 2.83
CA CYS A 319 3.45 1.14 3.48
C CYS A 319 2.33 1.00 2.44
N ILE A 320 2.32 1.84 1.40
CA ILE A 320 1.33 1.77 0.31
C ILE A 320 1.41 0.41 -0.40
N LYS A 321 2.62 -0.03 -0.76
CA LYS A 321 2.86 -1.36 -1.35
C LYS A 321 2.37 -2.49 -0.43
N GLY A 322 2.61 -2.39 0.87
CA GLY A 322 2.17 -3.36 1.88
C GLY A 322 0.65 -3.51 1.91
N VAL A 323 -0.08 -2.39 1.91
CA VAL A 323 -1.56 -2.40 1.80
C VAL A 323 -2.01 -3.03 0.50
N ALA A 324 -1.44 -2.61 -0.64
CA ALA A 324 -1.82 -3.11 -1.96
C ALA A 324 -1.57 -4.62 -2.11
N ASN A 325 -0.45 -5.12 -1.60
CA ASN A 325 -0.07 -6.52 -1.68
C ASN A 325 -0.95 -7.46 -0.82
N ASN A 326 -1.57 -6.93 0.24
CA ASN A 326 -2.48 -7.71 1.09
C ASN A 326 -3.84 -7.97 0.42
N ILE A 327 -4.12 -7.30 -0.70
CA ILE A 327 -5.41 -7.35 -1.38
C ILE A 327 -5.19 -8.04 -2.73
N LYS A 328 -5.60 -9.32 -2.79
CA LYS A 328 -5.57 -10.12 -4.02
C LYS A 328 -6.71 -9.79 -4.99
N ASP A 329 -7.73 -9.12 -4.48
CA ASP A 329 -8.92 -8.71 -5.21
C ASP A 329 -8.68 -7.33 -5.83
N TYR A 330 -8.03 -7.34 -7.00
CA TYR A 330 -7.69 -6.16 -7.78
C TYR A 330 -8.92 -5.44 -8.36
N ASP A 331 -10.10 -6.05 -8.28
CA ASP A 331 -11.32 -5.49 -8.87
C ASP A 331 -11.97 -4.43 -7.96
N ILE A 332 -11.62 -4.39 -6.67
CA ILE A 332 -12.11 -3.38 -5.74
C ILE A 332 -10.99 -2.35 -5.46
N PRO A 333 -11.18 -1.07 -5.82
CA PRO A 333 -10.11 -0.07 -5.75
C PRO A 333 -9.76 0.30 -4.30
N ILE A 334 -8.49 0.62 -4.07
CA ILE A 334 -7.97 1.15 -2.80
C ILE A 334 -7.65 2.63 -2.99
N GLY A 335 -8.27 3.49 -2.19
CA GLY A 335 -8.05 4.93 -2.25
C GLY A 335 -7.00 5.39 -1.25
N PHE A 336 -6.05 6.20 -1.70
CA PHE A 336 -5.09 6.92 -0.88
C PHE A 336 -5.24 8.42 -1.09
N TYR A 337 -5.40 9.15 0.01
CA TYR A 337 -5.37 10.60 0.04
C TYR A 337 -4.04 11.09 0.61
N ILE A 338 -3.40 12.04 -0.09
CA ILE A 338 -2.14 12.65 0.31
C ILE A 338 -2.28 14.18 0.22
N ASP A 339 -2.17 14.86 1.35
CA ASP A 339 -2.10 16.32 1.40
C ASP A 339 -0.63 16.77 1.37
N ILE A 340 -0.21 17.43 0.29
CA ILE A 340 1.17 17.86 0.12
C ILE A 340 1.46 19.05 1.04
N PRO A 341 2.46 18.91 1.93
CA PRO A 341 2.91 20.01 2.76
C PRO A 341 3.49 21.15 1.92
N PRO A 342 3.39 22.39 2.39
CA PRO A 342 3.94 23.53 1.68
C PRO A 342 5.46 23.41 1.49
N ARG A 343 5.95 23.83 0.32
CA ARG A 343 7.36 23.76 -0.11
C ARG A 343 7.94 22.35 -0.21
N GLU A 344 7.13 21.30 -0.09
CA GLU A 344 7.58 19.93 -0.31
C GLU A 344 7.60 19.60 -1.81
N ILE A 345 8.71 19.06 -2.30
CA ILE A 345 8.92 18.72 -3.72
C ILE A 345 9.19 17.22 -3.93
N LYS A 346 9.52 16.47 -2.87
CA LYS A 346 9.84 15.04 -2.96
C LYS A 346 8.63 14.13 -3.04
N TRP A 347 7.42 14.70 -3.02
CA TRP A 347 6.20 13.94 -3.33
C TRP A 347 6.26 13.31 -4.73
N ILE A 348 7.02 13.89 -5.67
CA ILE A 348 7.28 13.27 -6.98
C ILE A 348 8.14 12.00 -6.83
N GLU A 349 9.14 12.00 -5.93
CA GLU A 349 9.94 10.78 -5.64
C GLU A 349 9.05 9.67 -5.08
N LEU A 350 8.10 10.02 -4.20
CA LEU A 350 7.10 9.07 -3.71
C LEU A 350 6.26 8.47 -4.84
N LEU A 351 5.81 9.30 -5.79
CA LEU A 351 5.09 8.80 -6.95
C LEU A 351 5.94 7.85 -7.79
N LYS A 352 7.22 8.16 -8.02
CA LYS A 352 8.17 7.28 -8.74
C LYS A 352 8.28 5.91 -8.07
N GLU A 353 8.32 5.89 -6.74
CA GLU A 353 8.43 4.64 -5.98
C GLU A 353 7.20 3.75 -6.06
N ILE A 354 6.00 4.31 -6.24
CA ILE A 354 4.73 3.56 -6.26
C ILE A 354 4.15 3.36 -7.67
N VAL A 355 4.88 3.76 -8.71
CA VAL A 355 4.51 3.47 -10.11
C VAL A 355 4.32 1.96 -10.30
N GLY A 356 3.25 1.59 -11.01
CA GLY A 356 2.98 0.21 -11.38
C GLY A 356 2.32 -0.65 -10.28
N VAL A 357 2.11 -0.10 -9.08
CA VAL A 357 1.30 -0.78 -8.06
C VAL A 357 -0.15 -0.83 -8.54
N LYS A 358 -0.69 -2.04 -8.68
CA LYS A 358 -2.05 -2.28 -9.20
C LYS A 358 -3.10 -2.12 -8.10
N GLY A 359 -4.30 -1.68 -8.49
CA GLY A 359 -5.47 -1.61 -7.60
C GLY A 359 -5.47 -0.43 -6.63
N ILE A 360 -4.48 0.47 -6.70
CA ILE A 360 -4.42 1.70 -5.89
C ILE A 360 -4.80 2.92 -6.72
N TYR A 361 -5.51 3.86 -6.10
CA TYR A 361 -5.89 5.16 -6.64
C TYR A 361 -5.43 6.23 -5.65
N ILE A 362 -4.70 7.23 -6.15
CA ILE A 362 -4.03 8.24 -5.34
C ILE A 362 -4.60 9.60 -5.69
N LEU A 363 -5.23 10.25 -4.71
CA LEU A 363 -5.68 11.62 -4.79
C LEU A 363 -4.72 12.52 -4.00
N ILE A 364 -4.03 13.40 -4.71
CA ILE A 364 -3.09 14.35 -4.12
C ILE A 364 -3.75 15.73 -4.05
N THR A 365 -3.63 16.41 -2.92
CA THR A 365 -3.93 17.85 -2.82
C THR A 365 -2.67 18.66 -2.63
N ILE A 366 -2.51 19.71 -3.44
CA ILE A 366 -1.35 20.61 -3.37
C ILE A 366 -1.79 22.07 -3.52
N ARG A 367 -1.04 23.01 -2.95
CA ARG A 367 -1.31 24.44 -3.16
C ARG A 367 -0.80 24.88 -4.53
N GLU A 368 -1.44 25.87 -5.11
CA GLU A 368 -1.09 26.40 -6.43
C GLU A 368 0.39 26.82 -6.52
N GLU A 369 0.87 27.53 -5.50
CA GLU A 369 2.26 27.99 -5.44
C GLU A 369 3.29 26.86 -5.27
N ASP A 370 2.88 25.71 -4.71
CA ASP A 370 3.76 24.55 -4.50
C ASP A 370 3.72 23.61 -5.72
N TRP A 371 2.57 23.53 -6.39
CA TRP A 371 2.43 22.89 -7.70
C TRP A 371 3.41 23.50 -8.71
N ASN A 372 3.40 24.83 -8.84
CA ASN A 372 4.28 25.56 -9.76
C ASN A 372 5.78 25.44 -9.41
N ARG A 373 6.13 25.07 -8.17
CA ARG A 373 7.52 24.80 -7.75
C ARG A 373 7.98 23.40 -8.09
N SER A 374 7.05 22.48 -8.32
CA SER A 374 7.33 21.06 -8.46
C SER A 374 7.66 20.67 -9.92
N GLU A 375 8.01 21.63 -10.78
CA GLU A 375 8.48 21.37 -12.14
C GLU A 375 9.79 20.55 -12.11
N GLY A 376 9.76 19.33 -12.65
CA GLY A 376 10.89 18.41 -12.71
C GLY A 376 10.64 17.28 -13.71
N GLU A 377 11.67 16.47 -13.99
CA GLU A 377 11.58 15.34 -14.93
C GLU A 377 10.64 14.24 -14.39
N THR A 378 9.61 13.95 -15.19
CA THR A 378 8.48 13.07 -14.87
C THR A 378 8.43 11.87 -15.81
N ASP A 379 9.58 11.51 -16.37
CA ASP A 379 9.69 10.37 -17.27
C ASP A 379 9.01 9.14 -16.66
N ASN A 380 8.07 8.57 -17.42
CA ASN A 380 7.24 7.41 -17.08
C ASN A 380 6.19 7.60 -15.98
N LEU A 381 5.97 8.82 -15.47
CA LEU A 381 4.82 9.13 -14.62
C LEU A 381 3.66 9.64 -15.46
N THR A 382 2.47 9.10 -15.24
CA THR A 382 1.22 9.61 -15.81
C THR A 382 0.24 9.90 -14.69
N TRP A 383 -0.35 11.09 -14.72
CA TRP A 383 -1.37 11.53 -13.78
C TRP A 383 -2.32 12.49 -14.50
N GLU A 384 -3.44 12.75 -13.86
CA GLU A 384 -4.37 13.78 -14.31
C GLU A 384 -4.32 14.98 -13.36
N ASP A 385 -4.16 16.17 -13.92
CA ASP A 385 -4.24 17.43 -13.20
C ASP A 385 -5.70 17.94 -13.12
N LEU A 386 -5.99 18.64 -12.02
CA LEU A 386 -7.27 19.28 -11.75
C LEU A 386 -7.07 20.59 -11.00
N GLU A 387 -7.16 21.71 -11.72
CA GLU A 387 -7.14 23.05 -11.13
C GLU A 387 -8.48 23.38 -10.46
N LEU A 388 -8.46 23.60 -9.14
CA LEU A 388 -9.62 23.94 -8.34
C LEU A 388 -9.81 25.46 -8.25
N THR A 389 -10.72 25.97 -9.07
CA THR A 389 -11.17 27.36 -9.04
C THR A 389 -12.53 27.48 -8.34
N PHE A 390 -12.93 28.69 -7.96
CA PHE A 390 -14.25 28.97 -7.39
C PHE A 390 -14.94 30.02 -8.25
N SER A 391 -15.71 29.57 -9.25
CA SER A 391 -16.36 30.44 -10.24
C SER A 391 -17.71 30.96 -9.73
N LYS A 392 -18.30 31.92 -10.47
CA LYS A 392 -19.65 32.41 -10.15
C LYS A 392 -20.67 31.28 -10.25
N GLU A 393 -20.60 30.47 -11.31
CA GLU A 393 -21.50 29.33 -11.55
C GLU A 393 -21.40 28.31 -10.41
N GLU A 394 -20.18 28.03 -9.95
CA GLU A 394 -19.99 27.16 -8.79
C GLU A 394 -20.54 27.79 -7.51
N SER A 395 -20.31 29.08 -7.29
CA SER A 395 -20.81 29.77 -6.10
C SER A 395 -22.34 29.77 -6.02
N GLU A 396 -23.01 29.79 -7.18
CA GLU A 396 -24.47 29.69 -7.28
C GLU A 396 -24.97 28.28 -6.93
N ASP A 397 -24.37 27.24 -7.51
CA ASP A 397 -24.69 25.84 -7.17
C ASP A 397 -24.44 25.58 -5.67
N PHE A 398 -23.30 26.05 -5.14
CA PHE A 398 -22.97 25.95 -3.73
C PHE A 398 -24.01 26.65 -2.85
N TYR A 399 -24.39 27.89 -3.18
CA TYR A 399 -25.41 28.65 -2.44
C TYR A 399 -26.75 27.94 -2.43
N ASN A 400 -27.20 27.46 -3.59
CA ASN A 400 -28.50 26.80 -3.72
C ASN A 400 -28.56 25.50 -2.89
N ARG A 401 -27.48 24.72 -2.87
CA ARG A 401 -27.37 23.52 -2.02
C ARG A 401 -27.31 23.90 -0.54
N TYR A 402 -26.50 24.88 -0.18
CA TYR A 402 -26.39 25.39 1.18
C TYR A 402 -27.76 25.81 1.74
N MET A 403 -28.54 26.56 0.97
CA MET A 403 -29.88 27.00 1.39
C MET A 403 -30.87 25.83 1.53
N LYS A 404 -30.75 24.81 0.69
CA LYS A 404 -31.57 23.60 0.78
C LYS A 404 -31.28 22.78 2.03
N GLU A 405 -29.99 22.66 2.40
CA GLU A 405 -29.53 21.79 3.48
C GLU A 405 -29.58 22.47 4.86
N LEU A 406 -29.14 23.72 4.95
CA LEU A 406 -28.92 24.40 6.24
C LEU A 406 -29.94 25.50 6.57
N ARG A 407 -30.73 25.96 5.59
CA ARG A 407 -31.75 27.04 5.69
C ARG A 407 -31.29 28.29 6.46
N ASN A 408 -30.98 29.36 5.73
CA ASN A 408 -30.49 30.61 6.35
C ASN A 408 -31.10 31.85 5.68
N ASP A 409 -31.73 32.72 6.47
CA ASP A 409 -32.46 33.90 5.97
C ASP A 409 -31.61 35.18 5.91
N LYS A 410 -30.28 35.05 5.87
CA LYS A 410 -29.36 36.20 5.87
C LYS A 410 -29.32 36.98 4.57
N PHE A 411 -29.69 36.34 3.47
CA PHE A 411 -29.69 36.91 2.12
C PHE A 411 -30.97 36.45 1.41
N LEU A 412 -31.56 37.32 0.59
CA LEU A 412 -32.80 37.04 -0.14
C LEU A 412 -32.57 36.04 -1.27
N ASN A 413 -31.44 36.14 -1.96
CA ASN A 413 -31.07 35.29 -3.09
C ASN A 413 -29.54 35.29 -3.32
N PHE A 414 -29.10 34.44 -4.24
CA PHE A 414 -27.70 34.30 -4.63
C PHE A 414 -27.08 35.61 -5.13
N GLU A 415 -27.78 36.39 -5.96
CA GLU A 415 -27.22 37.62 -6.53
C GLU A 415 -26.94 38.67 -5.44
N GLU A 416 -27.81 38.77 -4.43
CA GLU A 416 -27.56 39.63 -3.26
C GLU A 416 -26.33 39.16 -2.47
N SER A 417 -26.22 37.87 -2.15
CA SER A 417 -25.08 37.35 -1.40
C SER A 417 -23.77 37.49 -2.18
N TRP A 418 -23.77 37.18 -3.46
CA TRP A 418 -22.56 37.24 -4.30
C TRP A 418 -22.06 38.67 -4.50
N THR A 419 -22.99 39.61 -4.75
CA THR A 419 -22.65 41.03 -4.88
C THR A 419 -22.14 41.59 -3.56
N SER A 420 -22.79 41.25 -2.44
CA SER A 420 -22.39 41.70 -1.10
C SER A 420 -21.04 41.12 -0.65
N PHE A 421 -20.68 39.94 -1.16
CA PHE A 421 -19.36 39.32 -0.95
C PHE A 421 -18.25 40.02 -1.75
N GLY A 422 -18.60 40.75 -2.81
CA GLY A 422 -17.65 41.44 -3.70
C GLY A 422 -17.37 40.70 -5.01
N GLY A 423 -18.14 39.66 -5.34
CA GLY A 423 -18.11 38.98 -6.64
C GLY A 423 -16.89 38.10 -6.93
N LYS A 424 -15.98 37.92 -5.97
CA LYS A 424 -14.81 37.04 -6.07
C LYS A 424 -14.23 36.75 -4.68
N GLY A 425 -13.58 35.60 -4.53
CA GLY A 425 -12.86 35.24 -3.30
C GLY A 425 -12.74 33.73 -3.14
N PRO A 426 -12.07 33.25 -2.09
CA PRO A 426 -11.97 31.82 -1.81
C PRO A 426 -13.29 31.25 -1.28
N LEU A 427 -13.56 29.98 -1.58
CA LEU A 427 -14.74 29.26 -1.11
C LEU A 427 -14.94 29.38 0.40
N LEU A 428 -13.88 29.27 1.19
CA LEU A 428 -13.93 29.38 2.66
C LEU A 428 -14.51 30.72 3.13
N GLU A 429 -14.11 31.83 2.51
CA GLU A 429 -14.62 33.16 2.87
C GLU A 429 -16.10 33.29 2.47
N TYR A 430 -16.49 32.75 1.31
CA TYR A 430 -17.88 32.79 0.86
C TYR A 430 -18.79 31.91 1.72
N ALA A 431 -18.38 30.68 2.04
CA ALA A 431 -19.10 29.77 2.92
C ALA A 431 -19.28 30.38 4.33
N TYR A 432 -18.23 31.02 4.87
CA TYR A 432 -18.33 31.76 6.11
C TYR A 432 -19.30 32.95 6.00
N PHE A 433 -19.24 33.69 4.89
CA PHE A 433 -20.08 34.86 4.65
C PHE A 433 -21.56 34.51 4.60
N ILE A 434 -21.95 33.50 3.81
CA ILE A 434 -23.35 33.07 3.72
C ILE A 434 -23.84 32.49 5.05
N ASN A 435 -22.97 31.81 5.81
CA ASN A 435 -23.32 31.26 7.11
C ASN A 435 -23.46 32.34 8.19
N SER A 436 -22.56 33.32 8.23
CA SER A 436 -22.45 34.29 9.34
C SER A 436 -23.11 35.64 9.06
N GLY A 437 -23.29 36.03 7.79
CA GLY A 437 -23.83 37.33 7.36
C GLY A 437 -22.79 38.45 7.34
N ILE A 438 -21.55 38.17 7.73
CA ILE A 438 -20.44 39.11 7.68
C ILE A 438 -19.22 38.44 7.05
N THR A 439 -18.37 39.21 6.38
CA THR A 439 -17.16 38.62 5.79
C THR A 439 -16.20 38.17 6.88
N LEU A 440 -15.40 37.14 6.58
CA LEU A 440 -14.37 36.67 7.50
C LEU A 440 -13.40 37.80 7.87
N ARG A 441 -13.06 38.66 6.92
CA ARG A 441 -12.27 39.88 7.14
C ARG A 441 -12.91 40.82 8.15
N LYS A 442 -14.21 41.10 8.03
CA LYS A 442 -14.93 41.95 8.97
C LYS A 442 -14.99 41.31 10.36
N LYS A 443 -15.21 39.99 10.44
CA LYS A 443 -15.19 39.26 11.72
C LYS A 443 -13.84 39.39 12.42
N ILE A 444 -12.74 39.07 11.72
CA ILE A 444 -11.39 39.14 12.28
C ILE A 444 -11.06 40.56 12.73
N LYS A 445 -11.40 41.57 11.93
CA LYS A 445 -11.22 42.98 12.31
C LYS A 445 -11.93 43.32 13.61
N LEU A 446 -13.20 42.94 13.77
CA LEU A 446 -13.97 43.17 15.00
C LEU A 446 -13.37 42.42 16.20
N GLN A 447 -12.79 41.24 16.00
CA GLN A 447 -12.10 40.49 17.05
C GLN A 447 -10.81 41.20 17.49
N ILE A 448 -10.00 41.69 16.55
CA ILE A 448 -8.80 42.47 16.84
C ILE A 448 -9.16 43.76 17.58
N GLU A 449 -10.14 44.53 17.08
CA GLU A 449 -10.61 45.77 17.73
C GLU A 449 -11.14 45.53 19.15
N LYS A 450 -11.75 44.36 19.40
CA LYS A 450 -12.18 43.95 20.75
C LYS A 450 -10.98 43.73 21.67
N ILE A 451 -9.97 43.00 21.22
CA ILE A 451 -8.73 42.74 22.00
C ILE A 451 -8.01 44.06 22.31
N GLU A 452 -7.94 44.98 21.34
CA GLU A 452 -7.37 46.31 21.51
C GLU A 452 -8.15 47.13 22.56
N LYS A 453 -9.48 47.13 22.52
CA LYS A 453 -10.33 47.81 23.52
C LYS A 453 -10.18 47.22 24.92
N GLU A 454 -9.99 45.91 25.02
CA GLU A 454 -9.72 45.20 26.28
C GLU A 454 -8.29 45.46 26.81
N LYS A 455 -7.45 46.19 26.05
CA LYS A 455 -6.04 46.47 26.36
C LYS A 455 -5.23 45.20 26.63
N ASN A 456 -5.55 44.13 25.91
CA ASN A 456 -4.90 42.84 26.06
C ASN A 456 -3.72 42.70 25.08
N GLU A 457 -2.66 43.49 25.34
CA GLU A 457 -1.47 43.58 24.47
C GLU A 457 -0.80 42.22 24.25
N ILE A 458 -0.75 41.37 25.28
CA ILE A 458 -0.15 40.03 25.19
C ILE A 458 -0.88 39.15 24.16
N SER A 459 -2.21 39.25 24.09
CA SER A 459 -2.98 38.49 23.09
C SER A 459 -2.74 39.00 21.68
N LEU A 460 -2.53 40.31 21.49
CA LEU A 460 -2.15 40.87 20.20
C LEU A 460 -0.76 40.38 19.76
N ASP A 461 0.22 40.41 20.67
CA ASP A 461 1.58 39.92 20.38
C ASP A 461 1.60 38.44 20.00
N ILE A 462 0.88 37.61 20.77
CA ILE A 462 0.73 36.18 20.46
C ILE A 462 0.08 36.02 19.08
N LEU A 463 -1.01 36.74 18.82
CA LEU A 463 -1.76 36.63 17.59
C LEU A 463 -0.93 37.03 16.37
N GLU A 464 -0.17 38.12 16.46
CA GLU A 464 0.72 38.61 15.39
C GLU A 464 1.81 37.58 15.09
N MET A 465 2.56 37.13 16.12
CA MET A 465 3.62 36.14 15.94
C MET A 465 3.12 34.83 15.36
N VAL A 466 2.01 34.30 15.92
CA VAL A 466 1.43 33.04 15.48
C VAL A 466 0.90 33.15 14.05
N SER A 467 0.22 34.26 13.72
CA SER A 467 -0.30 34.48 12.36
C SER A 467 0.83 34.60 11.36
N LEU A 468 1.87 35.38 11.66
CA LEU A 468 3.05 35.49 10.82
C LEU A 468 3.70 34.12 10.60
N ALA A 469 4.00 33.37 11.67
CA ALA A 469 4.56 32.02 11.54
C ALA A 469 3.68 31.10 10.68
N SER A 470 2.35 31.17 10.84
CA SER A 470 1.40 30.34 10.10
C SER A 470 1.29 30.71 8.62
N THR A 471 1.52 31.98 8.25
CA THR A 471 1.64 32.36 6.82
C THR A 471 2.89 31.78 6.15
N TYR A 472 3.88 31.37 6.94
CA TYR A 472 5.05 30.60 6.50
C TYR A 472 4.92 29.11 6.85
N ASP A 473 3.70 28.61 7.06
CA ASP A 473 3.41 27.21 7.35
C ASP A 473 4.20 26.63 8.52
N SER A 474 4.42 27.48 9.51
CA SER A 474 5.23 27.17 10.68
C SER A 474 4.42 27.28 11.95
N ARG A 475 4.73 26.41 12.90
CA ARG A 475 4.15 26.37 14.24
C ARG A 475 5.18 26.87 15.25
N ILE A 476 4.72 27.54 16.30
CA ILE A 476 5.58 28.09 17.34
C ILE A 476 5.59 27.14 18.54
N SER A 477 6.77 26.85 19.09
CA SER A 477 6.88 26.12 20.36
C SER A 477 6.33 26.96 21.50
N LEU A 478 5.38 26.42 22.28
CA LEU A 478 4.80 27.10 23.45
C LEU A 478 5.87 27.50 24.48
N LYS A 479 6.90 26.66 24.66
CA LYS A 479 8.03 26.96 25.55
C LYS A 479 8.82 28.17 25.07
N LYS A 480 9.11 28.23 23.77
CA LYS A 480 9.88 29.34 23.19
C LYS A 480 9.05 30.62 23.20
N LEU A 481 7.78 30.56 22.82
CA LEU A 481 6.84 31.68 22.91
C LEU A 481 6.79 32.27 24.33
N ALA A 482 6.68 31.43 25.36
CA ALA A 482 6.71 31.84 26.77
C ALA A 482 8.02 32.56 27.15
N LEU A 483 9.17 32.05 26.70
CA LEU A 483 10.48 32.65 26.97
C LEU A 483 10.61 34.03 26.32
N PHE A 484 10.15 34.18 25.08
CA PHE A 484 10.23 35.46 24.35
C PHE A 484 9.33 36.54 24.94
N LEU A 485 8.10 36.17 25.29
CA LEU A 485 7.16 37.09 25.94
C LEU A 485 7.54 37.41 27.40
N GLY A 486 8.52 36.70 27.96
CA GLY A 486 8.93 36.82 29.37
C GLY A 486 7.85 36.41 30.38
N ARG A 487 6.67 35.97 29.92
CA ARG A 487 5.52 35.53 30.72
C ARG A 487 4.73 34.48 29.95
N TYR A 488 4.39 33.38 30.60
CA TYR A 488 3.51 32.36 30.02
C TYR A 488 2.05 32.66 30.38
N ASN A 489 1.22 32.97 29.39
CA ASN A 489 -0.18 33.33 29.64
C ASN A 489 -1.15 32.32 29.00
N LYS A 490 -1.47 31.26 29.77
CA LYS A 490 -2.46 30.23 29.37
C LYS A 490 -3.84 30.82 29.10
N GLU A 491 -4.22 31.87 29.82
CA GLU A 491 -5.53 32.50 29.68
C GLU A 491 -5.65 33.23 28.35
N CYS A 492 -4.60 33.93 27.90
CA CYS A 492 -4.55 34.54 26.57
C CYS A 492 -4.61 33.49 25.44
N LEU A 493 -3.87 32.39 25.58
CA LEU A 493 -3.94 31.29 24.61
C LEU A 493 -5.36 30.71 24.51
N LYS A 494 -5.99 30.43 25.67
CA LYS A 494 -7.36 29.93 25.73
C LYS A 494 -8.38 30.95 25.18
N TYR A 495 -8.18 32.23 25.46
CA TYR A 495 -9.00 33.31 24.93
C TYR A 495 -8.94 33.35 23.39
N LEU A 496 -7.74 33.35 22.81
CA LEU A 496 -7.54 33.39 21.36
C LEU A 496 -8.05 32.11 20.67
N GLU A 497 -7.92 30.96 21.33
CA GLU A 497 -8.47 29.68 20.86
C GLU A 497 -10.01 29.71 20.85
N ASN A 498 -10.63 30.23 21.92
CA ASN A 498 -12.10 30.42 21.99
C ASN A 498 -12.62 31.43 20.96
N GLU A 499 -11.81 32.42 20.57
CA GLU A 499 -12.12 33.37 19.50
C GLU A 499 -11.81 32.80 18.09
N TYR A 500 -11.43 31.52 17.96
CA TYR A 500 -11.14 30.87 16.68
C TYR A 500 -10.00 31.54 15.90
N LEU A 501 -9.01 32.11 16.60
CA LEU A 501 -7.87 32.78 15.98
C LEU A 501 -6.64 31.86 15.91
N ILE A 502 -6.45 31.02 16.92
CA ILE A 502 -5.32 30.08 17.04
C ILE A 502 -5.81 28.69 17.45
N ILE A 503 -4.93 27.70 17.35
CA ILE A 503 -5.11 26.36 17.91
C ILE A 503 -3.84 25.93 18.65
N THR A 504 -4.02 25.21 19.77
CA THR A 504 -2.91 24.68 20.57
C THR A 504 -2.82 23.15 20.48
N ASN A 505 -1.65 22.62 20.15
CA ASN A 505 -1.39 21.19 20.17
C ASN A 505 -0.75 20.79 21.52
N LYS A 506 -1.47 19.99 22.29
CA LYS A 506 -1.04 19.54 23.63
C LYS A 506 0.09 18.50 23.59
N GLN A 507 0.12 17.65 22.56
CA GLN A 507 1.14 16.61 22.40
C GLN A 507 2.47 17.23 21.99
N ASP A 508 2.45 18.04 20.93
CA ASP A 508 3.65 18.68 20.37
C ASP A 508 4.09 19.92 21.18
N LYS A 509 3.23 20.40 22.08
CA LYS A 509 3.40 21.66 22.83
C LYS A 509 3.67 22.84 21.89
N THR A 510 2.87 22.94 20.84
CA THR A 510 2.95 24.00 19.82
C THR A 510 1.66 24.80 19.73
N VAL A 511 1.75 25.96 19.08
CA VAL A 511 0.63 26.83 18.73
C VAL A 511 0.77 27.28 17.28
N GLU A 512 -0.36 27.33 16.59
CA GLU A 512 -0.47 27.79 15.20
C GLU A 512 -1.78 28.56 14.99
N GLY A 513 -1.87 29.28 13.88
CA GLY A 513 -3.08 29.96 13.47
C GLY A 513 -4.15 28.93 13.08
N LEU A 514 -5.42 29.24 13.34
CA LEU A 514 -6.50 28.28 13.08
C LEU A 514 -6.56 27.83 11.61
N HIS A 515 -6.31 28.77 10.68
CA HIS A 515 -6.31 28.51 9.25
C HIS A 515 -5.43 29.53 8.51
N PHE A 516 -4.73 29.10 7.46
CA PHE A 516 -3.83 29.94 6.66
C PHE A 516 -4.48 31.25 6.17
N VAL A 517 -5.69 31.17 5.59
CA VAL A 517 -6.45 32.36 5.12
C VAL A 517 -6.74 33.34 6.26
N ARG A 518 -7.03 32.86 7.48
CA ARG A 518 -7.26 33.73 8.65
C ARG A 518 -5.96 34.45 9.03
N SER A 519 -4.85 33.71 9.09
CA SER A 519 -3.53 34.28 9.38
C SER A 519 -3.11 35.32 8.34
N GLN A 520 -3.38 35.09 7.05
CA GLN A 520 -3.12 36.09 6.01
C GLN A 520 -3.95 37.38 6.21
N ILE A 521 -5.23 37.25 6.54
CA ILE A 521 -6.09 38.41 6.82
C ILE A 521 -5.56 39.21 8.01
N ILE A 522 -5.12 38.53 9.07
CA ILE A 522 -4.55 39.15 10.28
C ILE A 522 -3.28 39.93 9.90
N VAL A 523 -2.33 39.29 9.23
CA VAL A 523 -1.07 39.92 8.80
C VAL A 523 -1.32 41.09 7.84
N ALA A 524 -2.27 40.96 6.91
CA ALA A 524 -2.62 42.05 6.00
C ALA A 524 -3.31 43.25 6.70
N SER A 525 -3.88 43.04 7.89
CA SER A 525 -4.54 44.09 8.68
C SER A 525 -3.59 44.90 9.58
N GLU A 526 -2.29 44.55 9.60
CA GLU A 526 -1.20 45.09 10.45
C GLU A 526 -0.87 46.59 10.27
N SER A 527 -1.69 47.39 9.58
CA SER A 527 -1.58 48.85 9.67
C SER A 527 -1.77 49.40 11.10
N ASN A 528 -2.29 48.60 12.05
CA ASN A 528 -2.61 49.05 13.43
C ASN A 528 -1.95 48.25 14.59
N MET A 529 -1.27 47.12 14.38
CA MET A 529 -0.60 46.37 15.45
C MET A 529 0.83 46.90 15.66
N SER A 530 1.04 47.72 16.68
CA SER A 530 2.25 48.54 16.87
C SER A 530 3.38 47.88 17.68
N SER A 531 3.19 46.70 18.26
CA SER A 531 4.11 46.16 19.28
C SER A 531 5.39 45.52 18.72
N LEU A 532 5.35 44.81 17.58
CA LEU A 532 6.57 44.27 16.92
C LEU A 532 7.44 45.32 16.22
N ARG A 533 6.95 46.57 16.04
CA ARG A 533 7.80 47.70 15.62
C ARG A 533 8.71 48.19 16.74
N THR A 534 8.28 48.06 17.99
CA THR A 534 8.98 48.59 19.18
C THR A 534 9.87 47.53 19.85
N LEU A 535 9.45 46.26 19.85
CA LEU A 535 10.28 45.12 20.22
C LEU A 535 10.94 44.55 18.97
N GLY A 536 12.13 45.10 18.66
CA GLY A 536 12.78 44.97 17.37
C GLY A 536 12.69 43.60 16.71
N ARG A 537 12.37 43.63 15.40
CA ARG A 537 12.55 42.56 14.39
C ARG A 537 13.86 41.74 14.51
N LYS A 538 14.84 42.19 15.29
CA LYS A 538 16.12 41.52 15.54
C LYS A 538 16.07 40.31 16.49
N ASN A 539 15.01 40.14 17.31
CA ASN A 539 15.01 39.09 18.35
C ASN A 539 14.11 37.86 18.05
N PHE A 540 13.31 37.87 16.98
CA PHE A 540 12.50 36.72 16.58
C PHE A 540 13.34 35.74 15.74
N HIS A 541 14.02 34.80 16.41
CA HIS A 541 15.00 33.91 15.79
C HIS A 541 14.33 32.73 15.03
N PRO A 542 14.91 32.22 13.92
CA PRO A 542 14.47 30.97 13.27
C PRO A 542 14.35 29.78 14.21
N GLY A 543 15.10 29.82 15.32
CA GLY A 543 15.06 28.83 16.39
C GLY A 543 13.72 28.74 17.13
N PHE A 544 12.71 29.57 16.86
CA PHE A 544 11.38 29.52 17.49
C PHE A 544 10.41 28.53 16.84
N LEU A 545 10.65 28.21 15.56
CA LEU A 545 9.78 27.38 14.75
C LEU A 545 10.07 25.89 14.96
N VAL A 546 9.04 25.06 14.81
CA VAL A 546 9.13 23.60 14.94
C VAL A 546 9.29 22.88 13.59
N SER A 547 9.06 23.58 12.47
CA SER A 547 9.44 23.15 11.10
C SER A 547 10.63 23.97 10.59
N LYS A 548 11.48 23.38 9.71
CA LYS A 548 12.64 24.05 9.07
C LYS A 548 12.21 25.06 7.99
N ALA A 549 11.27 25.94 8.28
CA ALA A 549 11.11 27.13 7.47
C ALA A 549 12.31 28.05 7.73
N HIS A 550 13.18 28.21 6.74
CA HIS A 550 14.14 29.31 6.71
C HIS A 550 13.34 30.62 6.78
N LEU A 551 13.24 31.19 7.98
CA LEU A 551 12.80 32.56 8.17
C LEU A 551 13.86 33.47 7.54
N LEU A 552 13.61 33.92 6.31
CA LEU A 552 14.19 35.17 5.81
C LEU A 552 13.48 36.34 6.51
N LEU A 553 13.72 36.49 7.82
CA LEU A 553 13.41 37.69 8.59
C LEU A 553 14.69 38.46 8.90
N LEU A 554 15.53 38.70 7.89
CA LEU A 554 16.63 39.65 7.95
C LEU A 554 16.92 40.21 6.54
N LYS A 555 16.00 41.01 6.01
CA LYS A 555 16.35 42.19 5.20
C LYS A 555 15.43 43.34 5.58
#